data_AF-A0A924LQ03-F1
#
_entry.id   AF-A0A924LQ03-F1
#
_cell.length_a   1.000
_cell.length_b   1.000
_cell.length_c   1.000
_cell.angle_alpha   90.00
_cell.angle_beta   90.00
_cell.angle_gamma   90.00
#
_symmetry.space_group_name_H-M   'P 1'
#
loop_
_entity.id
_entity.type
_entity.pdbx_description
1 polymer ?
#
loop_
_entity_poly.entity_id
_entity_poly.type
_entity_poly.pdbx_seq_one_letter_code
_entity_poly.pdbx_strand_id
1 'polypeptide(L)'
;MSSDSPSPIGTTVVGRVVSLRAFPVKSLDALPLASARFLTSGVQDDRRWAVVDEAGEVVNAKRADVLRTVRADVLDDAPRVTLAGGQALAGPDAETALSLLLGEPVTVATAAGGYNEVAPVHVVSRQAIAGGHAHDDEGGLCPCSVEEPRANLVLDLMGDGLETGWVGASLQVGAAVLRISKAPRHCLGVYADVLVEGQVSEGDEAVLTRD
;
A
#
# COMPACT_ATOMS: atom_id res chain seq x y z
N MET A 1 -21.94 12.97 41.57
CA MET A 1 -20.80 12.26 40.95
C MET A 1 -21.39 11.33 39.91
N SER A 2 -21.55 11.83 38.69
CA SER A 2 -22.08 11.04 37.58
C SER A 2 -20.98 10.09 37.11
N SER A 3 -21.20 8.81 37.33
CA SER A 3 -20.40 7.72 36.74
C SER A 3 -20.72 7.67 35.24
N ASP A 4 -19.79 8.16 34.44
CA ASP A 4 -19.78 7.96 32.99
C ASP A 4 -19.33 6.51 32.77
N SER A 5 -20.29 5.61 32.56
CA SER A 5 -20.00 4.24 32.15
C SER A 5 -19.53 4.30 30.69
N PRO A 6 -18.34 3.77 30.33
CA PRO A 6 -17.94 3.74 28.94
C PRO A 6 -18.96 2.92 28.15
N SER A 7 -19.48 3.50 27.06
CA SER A 7 -20.27 2.79 26.06
C SER A 7 -19.56 1.49 25.67
N PRO A 8 -20.28 0.38 25.43
CA PRO A 8 -19.63 -0.85 25.02
C PRO A 8 -18.86 -0.60 23.74
N ILE A 9 -17.56 -0.87 23.78
CA ILE A 9 -16.68 -0.94 22.62
C ILE A 9 -17.36 -1.87 21.60
N GLY A 10 -17.82 -1.29 20.50
CA GLY A 10 -18.57 -2.01 19.48
C GLY A 10 -17.60 -2.73 18.56
N THR A 11 -17.43 -4.04 18.75
CA THR A 11 -16.69 -4.90 17.82
C THR A 11 -17.66 -5.48 16.78
N THR A 12 -17.38 -5.24 15.50
CA THR A 12 -18.24 -5.64 14.38
C THR A 12 -17.42 -6.20 13.23
N VAL A 13 -17.86 -7.32 12.65
CA VAL A 13 -17.31 -7.80 11.36
C VAL A 13 -17.78 -6.85 10.27
N VAL A 14 -16.84 -6.19 9.59
CA VAL A 14 -17.13 -5.17 8.57
C VAL A 14 -16.87 -5.65 7.15
N GLY A 15 -16.22 -6.81 6.96
CA GLY A 15 -15.87 -7.28 5.62
C GLY A 15 -14.85 -8.41 5.62
N ARG A 16 -14.24 -8.61 4.45
CA ARG A 16 -13.13 -9.57 4.25
C ARG A 16 -12.01 -8.98 3.42
N VAL A 17 -10.81 -9.51 3.62
CA VAL A 17 -9.64 -9.23 2.78
C VAL A 17 -9.84 -9.84 1.40
N VAL A 18 -9.73 -9.04 0.34
CA VAL A 18 -9.87 -9.50 -1.05
C VAL A 18 -8.65 -9.23 -1.92
N SER A 19 -7.70 -8.43 -1.43
CA SER A 19 -6.40 -8.27 -2.08
C SER A 19 -5.36 -7.84 -1.08
N LEU A 20 -4.16 -8.41 -1.22
CA LEU A 20 -2.96 -7.99 -0.51
C LEU A 20 -1.85 -7.69 -1.51
N ARG A 21 -1.13 -6.59 -1.29
CA ARG A 21 0.02 -6.18 -2.10
C ARG A 21 1.10 -5.53 -1.22
N ALA A 22 2.35 -5.85 -1.51
CA ALA A 22 3.51 -5.08 -1.08
C ALA A 22 4.19 -4.55 -2.34
N PHE A 23 4.60 -3.29 -2.36
CA PHE A 23 5.26 -2.64 -3.51
C PHE A 23 6.75 -2.48 -3.23
N PRO A 24 7.62 -3.44 -3.59
CA PRO A 24 8.98 -3.47 -3.06
C PRO A 24 9.80 -2.25 -3.41
N VAL A 25 9.64 -1.79 -4.63
CA VAL A 25 10.31 -0.60 -5.13
C VAL A 25 9.28 0.50 -5.36
N LYS A 26 9.56 1.69 -4.84
CA LYS A 26 8.71 2.88 -5.01
C LYS A 26 8.43 3.13 -6.50
N SER A 27 7.21 3.56 -6.80
CA SER A 27 6.73 3.87 -8.16
C SER A 27 6.47 2.67 -9.08
N LEU A 28 7.06 1.50 -8.81
CA LEU A 28 6.86 0.26 -9.58
C LEU A 28 5.56 -0.47 -9.22
N ASP A 29 5.07 -1.31 -10.14
CA ASP A 29 3.94 -2.22 -9.91
C ASP A 29 4.35 -3.43 -9.04
N ALA A 30 3.40 -4.18 -8.52
CA ALA A 30 3.63 -5.32 -7.64
C ALA A 30 2.80 -6.55 -8.02
N LEU A 31 3.24 -7.74 -7.61
CA LEU A 31 2.40 -8.94 -7.67
C LEU A 31 1.33 -8.93 -6.57
N PRO A 32 0.13 -9.51 -6.83
CA PRO A 32 -0.80 -9.85 -5.76
C PRO A 32 -0.18 -10.91 -4.84
N LEU A 33 -0.53 -10.86 -3.56
CA LEU A 33 -0.06 -11.78 -2.53
C LEU A 33 -1.24 -12.56 -1.95
N ALA A 34 -1.12 -13.89 -1.87
CA ALA A 34 -2.11 -14.70 -1.14
C ALA A 34 -2.07 -14.42 0.37
N SER A 35 -0.90 -14.02 0.88
CA SER A 35 -0.71 -13.66 2.28
C SER A 35 0.48 -12.70 2.43
N ALA A 36 0.42 -11.83 3.44
CA ALA A 36 1.47 -10.86 3.75
C ALA A 36 1.67 -10.74 5.26
N ARG A 37 2.92 -10.51 5.68
CA ARG A 37 3.24 -10.22 7.08
C ARG A 37 3.17 -8.72 7.32
N PHE A 38 2.38 -8.33 8.32
CA PHE A 38 2.28 -6.95 8.79
C PHE A 38 3.21 -6.78 9.98
N LEU A 39 4.12 -5.83 9.87
CA LEU A 39 5.11 -5.45 10.87
C LEU A 39 4.77 -4.07 11.42
N THR A 40 5.32 -3.70 12.57
CA THR A 40 5.21 -2.34 13.11
C THR A 40 5.71 -1.26 12.13
N SER A 41 6.63 -1.63 11.22
CA SER A 41 7.12 -0.78 10.13
C SER A 41 6.23 -0.77 8.87
N GLY A 42 5.16 -1.58 8.82
CA GLY A 42 4.26 -1.74 7.68
C GLY A 42 4.23 -3.14 7.10
N VAL A 43 3.71 -3.25 5.87
CA VAL A 43 3.71 -4.55 5.18
C VAL A 43 5.14 -4.93 4.87
N GLN A 44 5.50 -6.18 5.18
CA GLN A 44 6.84 -6.70 4.89
C GLN A 44 7.18 -6.49 3.42
N ASP A 45 8.42 -6.05 3.19
CA ASP A 45 8.96 -5.73 1.88
C ASP A 45 8.33 -4.55 1.14
N ASP A 46 7.38 -3.83 1.73
CA ASP A 46 6.78 -2.67 1.09
C ASP A 46 7.72 -1.45 1.08
N ARG A 47 7.99 -0.92 -0.12
CA ARG A 47 8.74 0.31 -0.43
C ARG A 47 10.12 0.38 0.23
N ARG A 48 10.80 -0.77 0.38
CA ARG A 48 12.19 -0.86 0.86
C ARG A 48 13.21 -0.25 -0.09
N TRP A 49 12.87 -0.17 -1.38
CA TRP A 49 13.74 0.35 -2.43
C TRP A 49 13.10 1.48 -3.23
N ALA A 50 13.92 2.24 -3.94
CA ALA A 50 13.51 3.20 -4.95
C ALA A 50 14.50 3.23 -6.11
N VAL A 51 14.02 3.59 -7.30
CA VAL A 51 14.90 3.93 -8.42
C VAL A 51 15.45 5.34 -8.19
N VAL A 52 16.76 5.51 -8.31
CA VAL A 52 17.45 6.80 -8.15
C VAL A 52 18.32 7.09 -9.37
N ASP A 53 18.45 8.37 -9.73
CA ASP A 53 19.37 8.80 -10.78
C ASP A 53 20.82 8.94 -10.30
N GLU A 54 21.71 9.39 -11.19
CA GLU A 54 23.13 9.61 -10.88
C GLU A 54 23.38 10.60 -9.74
N ALA A 55 22.45 11.53 -9.48
CA ALA A 55 22.55 12.47 -8.37
C ALA A 55 22.08 11.84 -7.04
N GLY A 56 21.53 10.63 -7.07
CA GLY A 56 20.92 9.95 -5.93
C GLY A 56 19.48 10.40 -5.67
N GLU A 57 18.87 11.16 -6.59
CA GLU A 57 17.50 11.66 -6.44
C GLU A 57 16.48 10.61 -6.91
N VAL A 58 15.38 10.48 -6.16
CA VAL A 58 14.36 9.47 -6.44
C VAL A 58 13.63 9.76 -7.75
N VAL A 59 13.66 8.78 -8.65
CA VAL A 59 12.88 8.74 -9.89
C VAL A 59 11.47 8.26 -9.55
N ASN A 60 10.56 9.19 -9.31
CA ASN A 60 9.18 8.84 -9.00
C ASN A 60 8.28 8.77 -10.25
N ALA A 61 7.09 8.19 -10.12
CA ALA A 61 6.15 8.08 -11.23
C ALA A 61 5.59 9.41 -11.75
N LYS A 62 5.76 10.54 -11.05
CA LYS A 62 5.43 11.88 -11.61
C LYS A 62 6.49 12.31 -12.61
N ARG A 63 7.75 11.93 -12.38
CA ARG A 63 8.87 12.18 -13.28
C ARG A 63 8.89 11.19 -14.44
N ALA A 64 8.58 9.92 -14.17
CA ALA A 64 8.60 8.85 -15.16
C ALA A 64 7.43 7.86 -14.95
N ASP A 65 6.29 8.13 -15.58
CA ASP A 65 5.08 7.32 -15.42
C ASP A 65 5.25 5.87 -15.93
N VAL A 66 6.17 5.66 -16.88
CA VAL A 66 6.53 4.34 -17.40
C VAL A 66 6.96 3.35 -16.30
N LEU A 67 7.47 3.83 -15.16
CA LEU A 67 7.81 2.99 -14.01
C LEU A 67 6.64 2.15 -13.50
N ARG A 68 5.39 2.61 -13.69
CA ARG A 68 4.18 1.86 -13.32
C ARG A 68 3.95 0.62 -14.16
N THR A 69 4.58 0.53 -15.33
CA THR A 69 4.48 -0.65 -16.20
C THR A 69 5.46 -1.74 -15.83
N VAL A 70 6.42 -1.43 -14.97
CA VAL A 70 7.45 -2.35 -14.51
C VAL A 70 7.03 -2.92 -13.18
N ARG A 71 7.09 -4.25 -13.07
CA ARG A 71 6.67 -4.98 -11.88
C ARG A 71 7.86 -5.32 -11.02
N ALA A 72 7.73 -5.18 -9.71
CA ALA A 72 8.73 -5.56 -8.74
C ALA A 72 8.24 -6.67 -7.80
N ASP A 73 9.16 -7.54 -7.42
CA ASP A 73 8.99 -8.56 -6.39
C ASP A 73 10.32 -8.77 -5.64
N VAL A 74 10.32 -9.57 -4.58
CA VAL A 74 11.52 -9.81 -3.75
C VAL A 74 11.93 -11.28 -3.83
N LEU A 75 13.22 -11.52 -4.09
CA LEU A 75 13.85 -12.83 -4.01
C LEU A 75 15.17 -12.69 -3.26
N ASP A 76 15.43 -13.59 -2.31
CA ASP A 76 16.68 -13.63 -1.54
C ASP A 76 17.07 -12.28 -0.93
N ASP A 77 16.08 -11.58 -0.35
CA ASP A 77 16.21 -10.25 0.27
C ASP A 77 16.65 -9.12 -0.70
N ALA A 78 16.50 -9.33 -2.00
CA ALA A 78 16.83 -8.36 -3.05
C ALA A 78 15.63 -8.09 -3.98
N PRO A 79 15.50 -6.87 -4.53
CA PRO A 79 14.44 -6.56 -5.46
C PRO A 79 14.75 -7.18 -6.83
N ARG A 80 13.72 -7.73 -7.45
CA ARG A 80 13.72 -8.06 -8.88
C ARG A 80 12.72 -7.17 -9.60
N VAL A 81 13.00 -6.87 -10.86
CA VAL A 81 12.10 -6.13 -11.73
C VAL A 81 11.79 -6.93 -12.98
N THR A 82 10.54 -6.84 -13.44
CA THR A 82 10.05 -7.45 -14.67
C THR A 82 9.44 -6.34 -15.52
N LEU A 83 10.06 -6.05 -16.66
CA LEU A 83 9.47 -5.15 -17.67
C LEU A 83 8.34 -5.89 -18.39
N ALA A 84 7.41 -5.16 -19.01
CA ALA A 84 6.27 -5.74 -19.71
C ALA A 84 6.69 -6.80 -20.75
N GLY A 85 6.24 -8.05 -20.55
CA GLY A 85 6.57 -9.19 -21.42
C GLY A 85 8.00 -9.74 -21.29
N GLY A 86 8.80 -9.22 -20.35
CA GLY A 86 10.17 -9.65 -20.10
C GLY A 86 10.29 -10.73 -19.02
N GLN A 87 11.53 -11.18 -18.82
CA GLN A 87 11.91 -12.01 -17.68
C GLN A 87 12.25 -11.15 -16.46
N ALA A 88 12.21 -11.75 -15.26
CA ALA A 88 12.62 -11.08 -14.04
C ALA A 88 14.15 -10.87 -14.02
N LEU A 89 14.59 -9.67 -13.70
CA LEU A 89 15.98 -9.25 -13.62
C LEU A 89 16.29 -8.76 -12.21
N ALA A 90 17.54 -8.92 -11.77
CA ALA A 90 18.01 -8.48 -10.45
C ALA A 90 19.36 -7.78 -10.55
N GLY A 91 19.71 -6.98 -9.53
CA GLY A 91 21.03 -6.33 -9.44
C GLY A 91 21.38 -5.50 -10.69
N PRO A 92 22.62 -5.58 -11.19
CA PRO A 92 23.07 -4.77 -12.33
C PRO A 92 22.24 -4.94 -13.62
N ASP A 93 21.68 -6.13 -13.85
CA ASP A 93 20.85 -6.38 -15.04
C ASP A 93 19.50 -5.65 -14.94
N ALA A 94 18.92 -5.59 -13.73
CA ALA A 94 17.73 -4.79 -13.47
C ALA A 94 18.00 -3.30 -13.68
N GLU A 95 19.12 -2.78 -13.15
CA GLU A 95 19.51 -1.37 -13.29
C GLU A 95 19.80 -1.00 -14.74
N THR A 96 20.42 -1.89 -15.50
CA THR A 96 20.64 -1.72 -16.95
C THR A 96 19.31 -1.64 -17.70
N ALA A 97 18.38 -2.56 -17.42
CA ALA A 97 17.07 -2.56 -18.06
C ALA A 97 16.24 -1.31 -17.70
N LEU A 98 16.28 -0.87 -16.45
CA LEU A 98 15.62 0.36 -15.99
C LEU A 98 16.25 1.60 -16.64
N SER A 99 17.57 1.67 -16.74
CA SER A 99 18.27 2.78 -17.38
C SER A 99 17.89 2.90 -18.86
N LEU A 100 17.82 1.77 -19.57
CA LEU A 100 17.37 1.74 -20.96
C LEU A 100 15.91 2.17 -21.12
N LEU A 101 15.04 1.76 -20.19
CA LEU A 101 13.63 2.16 -20.20
C LEU A 101 13.43 3.66 -19.96
N LEU A 102 14.22 4.23 -19.05
CA LEU A 102 14.12 5.64 -18.66
C LEU A 102 14.90 6.58 -19.58
N GLY A 103 15.87 6.07 -20.34
CA GLY A 103 16.74 6.87 -21.20
C GLY A 103 17.82 7.64 -20.45
N GLU A 104 18.02 7.34 -19.15
CA GLU A 104 19.03 7.94 -18.28
C GLU A 104 19.61 6.87 -17.33
N PRO A 105 20.87 6.98 -16.89
CA PRO A 105 21.45 6.04 -15.93
C PRO A 105 20.73 6.10 -14.57
N VAL A 106 20.32 4.93 -14.06
CA VAL A 106 19.68 4.79 -12.76
C VAL A 106 20.18 3.57 -12.00
N THR A 107 20.01 3.60 -10.68
CA THR A 107 20.27 2.46 -9.79
C THR A 107 19.08 2.20 -8.88
N VAL A 108 19.04 1.04 -8.22
CA VAL A 108 18.02 0.70 -7.23
C VAL A 108 18.62 0.82 -5.84
N ALA A 109 18.22 1.85 -5.10
CA ALA A 109 18.74 2.17 -3.78
C ALA A 109 17.79 1.75 -2.66
N THR A 110 18.33 1.46 -1.47
CA THR A 110 17.58 1.29 -0.22
C THR A 110 17.87 2.47 0.72
N ALA A 111 16.93 2.76 1.63
CA ALA A 111 17.09 3.79 2.65
C ALA A 111 16.71 3.24 4.04
N ALA A 112 17.34 3.77 5.09
CA ALA A 112 17.00 3.43 6.47
C ALA A 112 15.54 3.85 6.75
N GLY A 113 14.66 2.88 6.99
CA GLY A 113 13.21 3.11 7.16
C GLY A 113 12.37 3.02 5.88
N GLY A 114 12.98 2.74 4.73
CA GLY A 114 12.30 2.64 3.44
C GLY A 114 11.85 4.00 2.89
N TYR A 115 11.07 3.97 1.80
CA TYR A 115 10.59 5.16 1.09
C TYR A 115 9.08 5.42 1.28
N ASN A 116 8.58 5.09 2.47
CA ASN A 116 7.21 5.35 2.90
C ASN A 116 7.02 6.83 3.27
N GLU A 117 5.99 7.48 2.73
CA GLU A 117 5.81 8.94 2.88
C GLU A 117 4.80 9.36 3.96
N VAL A 118 3.88 8.47 4.39
CA VAL A 118 2.69 8.91 5.16
C VAL A 118 2.34 8.02 6.36
N ALA A 119 2.19 6.73 6.13
CA ALA A 119 1.79 5.72 7.11
C ALA A 119 2.15 4.32 6.57
N PRO A 120 2.32 3.33 7.44
CA PRO A 120 2.90 2.05 7.07
C PRO A 120 1.95 1.10 6.31
N VAL A 121 0.63 1.36 6.32
CA VAL A 121 -0.36 0.57 5.58
C VAL A 121 -1.40 1.46 4.91
N HIS A 122 -1.66 1.24 3.62
CA HIS A 122 -2.79 1.83 2.89
C HIS A 122 -3.93 0.83 2.73
N VAL A 123 -5.11 1.17 3.25
CA VAL A 123 -6.33 0.34 3.25
C VAL A 123 -7.38 1.00 2.38
N VAL A 124 -7.99 0.24 1.47
CA VAL A 124 -9.06 0.71 0.59
C VAL A 124 -10.17 -0.34 0.53
N SER A 125 -11.43 0.07 0.33
CA SER A 125 -12.52 -0.86 0.06
C SER A 125 -12.84 -0.99 -1.43
N ARG A 126 -13.39 -2.14 -1.83
CA ARG A 126 -13.99 -2.30 -3.17
C ARG A 126 -15.10 -1.28 -3.42
N GLN A 127 -15.85 -0.94 -2.37
CA GLN A 127 -16.93 0.04 -2.39
C GLN A 127 -16.39 1.44 -2.73
N ALA A 128 -15.26 1.86 -2.16
CA ALA A 128 -14.60 3.11 -2.50
C ALA A 128 -14.04 3.12 -3.94
N ILE A 129 -13.49 1.99 -4.40
CA ILE A 129 -13.00 1.84 -5.79
C ILE A 129 -14.17 1.95 -6.78
N ALA A 130 -15.24 1.19 -6.55
CA ALA A 130 -16.42 1.17 -7.40
C ALA A 130 -17.19 2.51 -7.37
N GLY A 131 -17.16 3.20 -6.23
CA GLY A 131 -17.77 4.52 -6.06
C GLY A 131 -17.02 5.65 -6.77
N GLY A 132 -15.80 5.40 -7.23
CA GLY A 132 -15.04 6.31 -8.09
C GLY A 132 -14.95 7.72 -7.51
N HIS A 133 -14.37 7.89 -6.31
CA HIS A 133 -14.14 9.24 -5.77
C HIS A 133 -13.05 9.93 -6.58
N ALA A 134 -13.46 10.61 -7.65
CA ALA A 134 -12.70 11.65 -8.30
C ALA A 134 -12.49 12.77 -7.27
N HIS A 135 -11.27 12.93 -6.78
CA HIS A 135 -10.88 14.20 -6.18
C HIS A 135 -10.70 15.20 -7.33
N ASP A 136 -11.64 16.13 -7.43
CA ASP A 136 -11.44 17.38 -8.16
C ASP A 136 -10.48 18.24 -7.34
N ASP A 137 -9.22 18.31 -7.75
CA ASP A 137 -8.33 19.40 -7.36
C ASP A 137 -7.58 19.90 -8.60
N GLU A 138 -7.60 21.22 -8.74
CA GLU A 138 -6.91 22.03 -9.75
C GLU A 138 -5.38 21.93 -9.50
N GLY A 139 -4.79 20.76 -9.79
CA GLY A 139 -3.42 20.45 -9.37
C GLY A 139 -2.90 19.04 -9.66
N GLY A 140 -3.41 18.38 -10.69
CA GLY A 140 -2.83 17.16 -11.24
C GLY A 140 -3.37 15.86 -10.64
N LEU A 141 -3.84 14.98 -11.52
CA LEU A 141 -4.30 13.62 -11.24
C LEU A 141 -3.49 12.93 -10.13
N CYS A 142 -4.16 12.16 -9.25
CA CYS A 142 -3.46 11.02 -8.67
C CYS A 142 -3.02 10.15 -9.85
N PRO A 143 -1.71 9.88 -10.05
CA PRO A 143 -1.28 9.01 -11.13
C PRO A 143 -1.56 7.52 -10.80
N CYS A 144 -2.31 7.25 -9.74
CA CYS A 144 -2.92 5.96 -9.49
C CYS A 144 -4.24 5.89 -10.25
N SER A 145 -4.48 4.83 -11.05
CA SER A 145 -5.83 4.61 -11.57
C SER A 145 -6.76 4.42 -10.37
N VAL A 146 -7.91 5.10 -10.40
CA VAL A 146 -8.96 4.94 -9.38
C VAL A 146 -9.42 3.48 -9.31
N GLU A 147 -9.31 2.77 -10.43
CA GLU A 147 -9.66 1.36 -10.61
C GLU A 147 -8.66 0.40 -9.95
N GLU A 148 -7.38 0.76 -9.88
CA GLU A 148 -6.33 -0.05 -9.24
C GLU A 148 -5.48 0.81 -8.29
N PRO A 149 -6.05 1.20 -7.14
CA PRO A 149 -5.30 1.96 -6.16
C PRO A 149 -4.11 1.14 -5.67
N ARG A 150 -2.98 1.82 -5.42
CA ARG A 150 -1.76 1.21 -4.88
C ARG A 150 -1.84 0.98 -3.37
N ALA A 151 -2.95 0.39 -2.96
CA ALA A 151 -3.24 0.00 -1.60
C ALA A 151 -2.55 -1.32 -1.25
N ASN A 152 -2.18 -1.46 0.02
CA ASN A 152 -1.61 -2.69 0.53
C ASN A 152 -2.69 -3.72 0.87
N LEU A 153 -3.85 -3.22 1.32
CA LEU A 153 -4.98 -4.02 1.77
C LEU A 153 -6.23 -3.51 1.07
N VAL A 154 -6.91 -4.40 0.33
CA VAL A 154 -8.25 -4.13 -0.18
C VAL A 154 -9.27 -4.99 0.55
N LEU A 155 -10.32 -4.35 1.05
CA LEU A 155 -11.43 -4.99 1.74
C LEU A 155 -12.68 -5.02 0.87
N ASP A 156 -13.45 -6.10 0.98
CA ASP A 156 -14.84 -6.13 0.53
C ASP A 156 -15.76 -5.96 1.73
N LEU A 157 -16.40 -4.79 1.80
CA LEU A 157 -17.19 -4.39 2.97
C LEU A 157 -18.60 -4.95 2.94
N MET A 158 -19.10 -5.26 4.12
CA MET A 158 -20.50 -5.56 4.36
C MET A 158 -21.26 -4.25 4.65
N GLY A 159 -22.36 -4.03 3.94
CA GLY A 159 -23.19 -2.83 4.11
C GLY A 159 -22.80 -1.68 3.19
N ASP A 160 -23.26 -0.48 3.55
CA ASP A 160 -23.15 0.75 2.75
C ASP A 160 -22.08 1.74 3.27
N GLY A 161 -21.47 1.45 4.41
CA GLY A 161 -20.41 2.27 5.00
C GLY A 161 -19.07 2.16 4.26
N LEU A 162 -18.25 3.21 4.36
CA LEU A 162 -16.88 3.25 3.84
C LEU A 162 -15.85 3.28 4.97
N GLU A 163 -14.64 2.83 4.63
CA GLU A 163 -13.47 2.80 5.50
C GLU A 163 -13.02 4.18 5.99
N THR A 164 -13.37 5.24 5.26
CA THR A 164 -13.06 6.64 5.62
C THR A 164 -13.70 7.07 6.93
N GLY A 165 -14.82 6.44 7.33
CA GLY A 165 -15.50 6.69 8.61
C GLY A 165 -14.85 5.98 9.81
N TRP A 166 -13.70 5.32 9.64
CA TRP A 166 -13.07 4.50 10.68
C TRP A 166 -11.88 5.16 11.35
N VAL A 167 -11.55 6.42 11.03
CA VAL A 167 -10.43 7.13 11.65
C VAL A 167 -10.58 7.12 13.18
N GLY A 168 -9.51 6.69 13.86
CA GLY A 168 -9.47 6.49 15.30
C GLY A 168 -9.86 5.09 15.75
N ALA A 169 -10.48 4.25 14.91
CA ALA A 169 -10.85 2.88 15.25
C ALA A 169 -9.68 1.88 15.06
N SER A 170 -9.83 0.69 15.64
CA SER A 170 -8.93 -0.44 15.41
C SER A 170 -9.54 -1.45 14.46
N LEU A 171 -8.75 -1.94 13.50
CA LEU A 171 -9.13 -2.94 12.52
C LEU A 171 -8.26 -4.18 12.72
N GLN A 172 -8.87 -5.30 13.09
CA GLN A 172 -8.21 -6.60 13.10
C GLN A 172 -8.42 -7.31 11.77
N VAL A 173 -7.33 -7.83 11.20
CA VAL A 173 -7.31 -8.69 10.00
C VAL A 173 -6.30 -9.81 10.23
N GLY A 174 -6.74 -11.06 10.10
CA GLY A 174 -5.91 -12.21 10.45
C GLY A 174 -5.36 -12.11 11.88
N ALA A 175 -4.04 -12.22 12.02
CA ALA A 175 -3.35 -12.04 13.30
C ALA A 175 -2.89 -10.59 13.57
N ALA A 176 -3.08 -9.67 12.61
CA ALA A 176 -2.63 -8.28 12.74
C ALA A 176 -3.74 -7.38 13.27
N VAL A 177 -3.35 -6.35 14.04
CA VAL A 177 -4.26 -5.28 14.48
C VAL A 177 -3.72 -3.95 14.01
N LEU A 178 -4.56 -3.19 13.31
CA LEU A 178 -4.24 -1.90 12.72
C LEU A 178 -4.98 -0.77 13.47
N ARG A 179 -4.36 0.38 13.64
CA ARG A 179 -5.02 1.63 14.06
C ARG A 179 -5.23 2.50 12.82
N ILE A 180 -6.48 2.82 12.51
CA ILE A 180 -6.79 3.72 11.40
C ILE A 180 -6.44 5.15 11.82
N SER A 181 -5.42 5.74 11.19
CA SER A 181 -4.83 6.99 11.67
C SER A 181 -5.34 8.22 10.94
N LYS A 182 -5.59 8.15 9.63
CA LYS A 182 -6.08 9.29 8.82
C LYS A 182 -6.59 8.86 7.45
N ALA A 183 -7.43 9.70 6.84
CA ALA A 183 -7.76 9.60 5.42
C ALA A 183 -6.71 10.35 4.56
N PRO A 184 -6.34 9.85 3.37
CA PRO A 184 -5.49 10.57 2.42
C PRO A 184 -6.20 11.83 1.91
N ARG A 185 -5.42 12.84 1.48
CA ARG A 185 -5.97 14.05 0.82
C ARG A 185 -6.33 13.82 -0.66
N HIS A 186 -5.59 12.96 -1.34
CA HIS A 186 -5.65 12.79 -2.80
C HIS A 186 -5.67 11.31 -3.24
N CYS A 187 -6.02 10.39 -2.32
CA CYS A 187 -6.11 8.96 -2.58
C CYS A 187 -7.34 8.39 -1.88
N LEU A 188 -7.86 7.27 -2.39
CA LEU A 188 -8.96 6.55 -1.77
C LEU A 188 -8.58 5.96 -0.41
N GLY A 189 -9.59 5.68 0.41
CA GLY A 189 -9.50 4.87 1.62
C GLY A 189 -8.83 5.57 2.81
N VAL A 190 -8.05 4.81 3.58
CA VAL A 190 -7.43 5.24 4.83
C VAL A 190 -6.02 4.72 4.99
N TYR A 191 -5.25 5.43 5.80
CA TYR A 191 -3.95 5.01 6.28
C TYR A 191 -4.05 4.43 7.68
N ALA A 192 -3.23 3.41 7.95
CA ALA A 192 -3.22 2.74 9.23
C ALA A 192 -1.80 2.43 9.72
N ASP A 193 -1.65 2.43 11.04
CA ASP A 193 -0.47 1.99 11.77
C ASP A 193 -0.66 0.57 12.28
N VAL A 194 0.39 -0.26 12.29
CA VAL A 194 0.31 -1.64 12.80
C VAL A 194 0.55 -1.63 14.31
N LEU A 195 -0.48 -1.96 15.09
CA LEU A 195 -0.39 -2.08 16.57
C LEU A 195 0.10 -3.46 17.00
N VAL A 196 -0.35 -4.51 16.30
CA VAL A 196 0.04 -5.90 16.55
C VAL A 196 0.49 -6.50 15.23
N GLU A 197 1.73 -6.99 15.21
CA GLU A 197 2.29 -7.68 14.04
C GLU A 197 1.62 -9.03 13.84
N GLY A 198 1.43 -9.42 12.58
CA GLY A 198 0.75 -10.67 12.28
C GLY A 198 0.73 -11.03 10.81
N GLN A 199 0.40 -12.29 10.55
CA GLN A 199 0.09 -12.76 9.21
C GLN A 199 -1.34 -12.36 8.84
N VAL A 200 -1.51 -11.88 7.61
CA VAL A 200 -2.81 -11.63 6.99
C VAL A 200 -2.87 -12.39 5.68
N SER A 201 -4.02 -12.98 5.37
CA SER A 201 -4.27 -13.74 4.15
C SER A 201 -5.53 -13.22 3.43
N GLU A 202 -5.59 -13.45 2.12
CA GLU A 202 -6.84 -13.25 1.39
C GLU A 202 -7.95 -14.15 1.98
N GLY A 203 -9.14 -13.58 2.15
CA GLY A 203 -10.29 -14.23 2.78
C GLY A 203 -10.44 -13.99 4.28
N ASP A 204 -9.41 -13.48 4.96
CA ASP A 204 -9.48 -13.15 6.40
C ASP A 204 -10.63 -12.18 6.69
N GLU A 205 -11.27 -12.35 7.84
CA GLU A 205 -12.30 -11.41 8.30
C GLU A 205 -11.67 -10.10 8.75
N ALA A 206 -12.35 -8.99 8.39
CA ALA A 206 -12.02 -7.66 8.83
C ALA A 206 -12.98 -7.29 9.98
N VAL A 207 -12.42 -7.11 11.19
CA VAL A 207 -13.18 -6.83 12.41
C VAL A 207 -12.83 -5.44 12.92
N LEU A 208 -13.82 -4.54 12.92
CA LEU A 208 -13.65 -3.16 13.37
C LEU A 208 -14.05 -3.04 14.84
N THR A 209 -13.24 -2.33 15.62
CA THR A 209 -13.46 -2.02 17.02
C THR A 209 -13.41 -0.50 17.19
N ARG A 210 -14.51 0.11 17.64
CA ARG A 210 -14.60 1.56 17.90
C ARG A 210 -14.45 1.84 19.39
N ASP A 211 -13.48 2.70 19.71
CA ASP A 211 -13.25 3.23 21.06
C ASP A 211 -14.26 4.34 21.40
#